data_AF-A0A2E6IPE3-F1
#
_entry.id   AF-A0A2E6IPE3-F1
#
_cell.length_a   1.000
_cell.length_b   1.000
_cell.length_c   1.000
_cell.angle_alpha   90.00
_cell.angle_beta   90.00
_cell.angle_gamma   90.00
#
_symmetry.space_group_name_H-M   'P 1'
#
loop_
_entity.id
_entity.type
_entity.pdbx_description
1 polymer ?
#
loop_
_entity_poly.entity_id
_entity_poly.type
_entity_poly.pdbx_seq_one_letter_code
_entity_poly.pdbx_strand_id
1 'polypeptide(L)'
;MMRLALPLAATLALSACSLATGPQVVARLGPDPVLDGGSYDSGGGITVAVDLREAQGRTLVCGVWAQSERQSVLTKGAATRVLGSGAVFLDGEALVRGLVFMREVPPMADFGGQEARCMTTSRPWRKGDEARRPVVRIPRQTVYRDADELGVMIVRFRQDGPGAHL
;
A
#
# COMPACT_ATOMS: atom_id res chain seq x y z
N MET A 1 41.98 41.27 -56.59
CA MET A 1 40.63 40.66 -56.73
C MET A 1 40.78 39.19 -56.33
N MET A 2 40.42 38.81 -55.09
CA MET A 2 39.12 38.21 -54.69
C MET A 2 39.29 36.67 -54.61
N ARG A 3 38.99 35.90 -53.56
CA ARG A 3 38.61 36.03 -52.14
C ARG A 3 38.92 34.65 -51.52
N LEU A 4 39.46 34.59 -50.29
CA LEU A 4 39.53 33.35 -49.50
C LEU A 4 38.11 32.87 -49.14
N ALA A 5 37.82 31.59 -49.34
CA ALA A 5 36.61 30.94 -48.83
C ALA A 5 36.96 30.09 -47.60
N LEU A 6 36.45 30.51 -46.44
CA LEU A 6 36.51 29.81 -45.16
C LEU A 6 35.35 28.80 -45.09
N PRO A 7 35.56 27.51 -44.79
CA PRO A 7 34.45 26.62 -44.48
C PRO A 7 34.04 26.80 -43.01
N LEU A 8 32.76 27.15 -42.81
CA LEU A 8 32.11 27.25 -41.51
C LEU A 8 31.81 25.82 -41.00
N ALA A 9 32.53 25.37 -39.97
CA ALA A 9 32.23 24.12 -39.28
C ALA A 9 31.06 24.37 -38.31
N ALA A 10 29.89 23.82 -38.63
CA ALA A 10 28.72 23.82 -37.77
C ALA A 10 28.85 22.70 -36.72
N THR A 11 29.17 23.06 -35.48
CA THR A 11 29.15 22.15 -34.32
C THR A 11 27.72 21.98 -33.82
N LEU A 12 27.12 20.82 -34.11
CA LEU A 12 25.87 20.35 -33.51
C LEU A 12 26.10 20.04 -32.03
N ALA A 13 25.62 20.90 -31.14
CA ALA A 13 25.54 20.62 -29.71
C ALA A 13 24.38 19.64 -29.44
N LEU A 14 24.71 18.36 -29.27
CA LEU A 14 23.78 17.35 -28.77
C LEU A 14 23.55 17.58 -27.27
N SER A 15 22.44 18.22 -26.93
CA SER A 15 21.94 18.30 -25.56
C SER A 15 21.47 16.91 -25.11
N ALA A 16 22.30 16.21 -24.35
CA ALA A 16 21.95 14.95 -23.72
C ALA A 16 20.85 15.19 -22.66
N CYS A 17 19.65 14.65 -22.90
CA CYS A 17 18.64 14.49 -21.86
C CYS A 17 19.15 13.47 -20.84
N SER A 18 19.86 13.94 -19.82
CA SER A 18 20.18 13.13 -18.65
C SER A 18 18.88 12.76 -17.93
N LEU A 19 18.39 11.55 -18.17
CA LEU A 19 17.40 10.92 -17.31
C LEU A 19 18.04 10.76 -15.93
N ALA A 20 17.76 11.70 -15.03
CA ALA A 20 18.19 11.62 -13.64
C ALA A 20 17.46 10.45 -12.97
N THR A 21 18.03 9.25 -13.05
CA THR A 21 17.72 8.15 -12.13
C THR A 21 18.38 8.50 -10.79
N GLY A 22 17.75 9.42 -10.06
CA GLY A 22 18.10 9.71 -8.68
C GLY A 22 17.97 8.47 -7.80
N PRO A 23 18.59 8.47 -6.60
CA PRO A 23 18.50 7.34 -5.68
C PRO A 23 17.04 7.00 -5.40
N GLN A 24 16.66 5.74 -5.61
CA GLN A 24 15.34 5.25 -5.23
C GLN A 24 15.26 5.22 -3.71
N VAL A 25 14.73 6.30 -3.13
CA VAL A 25 14.50 6.38 -1.69
C VAL A 25 13.40 5.37 -1.37
N VAL A 26 13.80 4.27 -0.73
CA VAL A 26 12.89 3.26 -0.21
C VAL A 26 12.02 3.91 0.86
N ALA A 27 10.71 3.94 0.63
CA ALA A 27 9.79 4.45 1.64
C ALA A 27 9.69 3.43 2.79
N ARG A 28 9.95 3.89 4.01
CA ARG A 28 9.77 3.10 5.23
C ARG A 28 8.57 3.62 6.01
N LEU A 29 7.90 2.72 6.72
CA LEU A 29 6.97 3.09 7.77
C LEU A 29 7.73 3.84 8.87
N GLY A 30 7.05 4.79 9.50
CA GLY A 30 7.48 5.45 10.72
C GLY A 30 7.53 4.46 11.90
N PRO A 31 7.86 4.96 13.10
CA PRO A 31 7.99 4.11 14.29
C PRO A 31 6.64 3.69 14.91
N ASP A 32 5.53 4.35 14.57
CA ASP A 32 4.19 4.06 15.10
C ASP A 32 3.16 4.08 13.95
N PRO A 33 3.23 3.13 12.98
CA PRO A 33 2.24 3.05 11.92
C PRO A 33 0.88 2.68 12.48
N VAL A 34 -0.20 3.17 11.84
CA VAL A 34 -1.55 2.73 12.20
C VAL A 34 -1.71 1.26 11.83
N LEU A 35 -2.04 0.43 12.83
CA LEU A 35 -2.35 -0.98 12.66
C LEU A 35 -3.86 -1.22 12.69
N ASP A 36 -4.34 -2.00 11.72
CA ASP A 36 -5.71 -2.49 11.65
C ASP A 36 -5.70 -3.85 10.95
N GLY A 37 -6.86 -4.42 10.65
CA GLY A 37 -6.93 -5.72 9.98
C GLY A 37 -8.24 -6.45 10.25
N GLY A 38 -8.15 -7.76 10.35
CA GLY A 38 -9.26 -8.54 10.87
C GLY A 38 -9.02 -10.02 10.83
N SER A 39 -10.00 -10.76 11.34
CA SER A 39 -9.92 -12.20 11.52
C SER A 39 -10.90 -12.94 10.61
N TYR A 40 -10.52 -14.17 10.23
CA TYR A 40 -11.44 -15.11 9.60
C TYR A 40 -12.12 -15.96 10.69
N ASP A 41 -13.42 -16.22 10.57
CA ASP A 41 -14.13 -17.10 11.51
C ASP A 41 -13.65 -18.56 11.47
N SER A 42 -12.92 -18.95 10.43
CA SER A 42 -12.17 -20.21 10.34
C SER A 42 -10.80 -20.21 11.05
N GLY A 43 -10.39 -19.09 11.65
CA GLY A 43 -9.07 -18.88 12.25
C GLY A 43 -8.08 -18.18 11.31
N GLY A 44 -7.05 -17.55 11.90
CA GLY A 44 -6.09 -16.67 11.22
C GLY A 44 -6.69 -15.31 10.85
N GLY A 45 -5.89 -14.45 10.22
CA GLY A 45 -6.32 -13.10 9.89
C GLY A 45 -5.31 -12.32 9.07
N ILE A 46 -5.61 -11.04 8.90
CA ILE A 46 -4.80 -10.06 8.17
C ILE A 46 -4.49 -8.90 9.12
N THR A 47 -3.28 -8.36 9.03
CA THR A 47 -2.90 -7.09 9.61
C THR A 47 -2.47 -6.15 8.49
N VAL A 48 -2.88 -4.89 8.55
CA VAL A 48 -2.45 -3.82 7.66
C VAL A 48 -1.76 -2.75 8.51
N ALA A 49 -0.58 -2.32 8.10
CA ALA A 49 0.15 -1.22 8.72
C ALA A 49 0.24 -0.06 7.71
N VAL A 50 -0.18 1.14 8.14
CA VAL A 50 -0.30 2.31 7.27
C VAL A 50 0.33 3.55 7.89
N ASP A 51 1.04 4.30 7.05
CA ASP A 51 1.50 5.65 7.33
C ASP A 51 1.13 6.62 6.22
N LEU A 52 1.03 7.90 6.61
CA LEU A 52 0.91 9.00 5.68
C LEU A 52 2.25 9.73 5.55
N ARG A 53 2.60 10.10 4.32
CA ARG A 53 3.82 10.85 4.03
C ARG A 53 3.53 12.00 3.08
N GLU A 54 4.38 13.01 3.12
CA GLU A 54 4.42 14.09 2.14
C GLU A 54 5.42 13.74 1.04
N ALA A 55 5.04 13.98 -0.22
CA ALA A 55 5.99 14.15 -1.30
C ALA A 55 5.42 15.08 -2.37
N GLN A 56 6.21 16.08 -2.78
CA GLN A 56 5.85 17.03 -3.84
C GLN A 56 4.51 17.76 -3.58
N GLY A 57 4.23 18.11 -2.33
CA GLY A 57 3.01 18.76 -1.86
C GLY A 57 1.79 17.84 -1.80
N ARG A 58 1.95 16.53 -1.98
CA ARG A 58 0.84 15.56 -2.01
C ARG A 58 0.92 14.58 -0.83
N THR A 59 -0.25 14.12 -0.40
CA THR A 59 -0.36 13.02 0.56
C THR A 59 -0.11 11.70 -0.14
N LEU A 60 0.84 10.93 0.40
CA LEU A 60 1.10 9.54 0.05
C LEU A 60 0.53 8.63 1.13
N VAL A 61 -0.08 7.54 0.72
CA VAL A 61 -0.46 6.43 1.61
C VAL A 61 0.56 5.33 1.43
N CYS A 62 1.34 5.05 2.46
CA CYS A 62 2.37 4.02 2.48
C CYS A 62 1.92 2.88 3.37
N GLY A 63 2.05 1.64 2.91
CA GLY A 63 1.66 0.51 3.75
C GLY A 63 2.27 -0.82 3.37
N VAL A 64 2.13 -1.73 4.32
CA VAL A 64 2.35 -3.18 4.17
C VAL A 64 1.15 -3.91 4.74
N TRP A 65 1.04 -5.20 4.40
CA TRP A 65 0.08 -6.09 5.04
C TRP A 65 0.75 -7.42 5.35
N ALA A 66 0.20 -8.15 6.31
CA ALA A 66 0.61 -9.49 6.68
C ALA A 66 -0.62 -10.39 6.82
N GLN A 67 -0.40 -11.69 6.69
CA GLN A 67 -1.38 -12.73 7.03
C GLN A 67 -0.78 -13.69 8.05
N SER A 68 -1.62 -14.36 8.83
CA SER A 68 -1.16 -15.33 9.81
C SER A 68 -0.39 -16.48 9.16
N GLU A 69 0.66 -16.98 9.81
CA GLU A 69 1.39 -18.16 9.33
C GLU A 69 0.48 -19.40 9.37
N ARG A 70 -0.34 -19.50 10.43
CA ARG A 70 -1.36 -20.55 10.61
C ARG A 70 -2.71 -20.07 10.11
N GLN A 71 -2.87 -20.08 8.78
CA GLN A 71 -4.13 -19.74 8.12
C GLN A 71 -4.89 -21.00 7.71
N SER A 72 -6.23 -20.97 7.83
CA SER A 72 -7.07 -22.06 7.31
C SER A 72 -6.91 -22.19 5.78
N VAL A 73 -6.83 -23.43 5.28
CA VAL A 73 -6.74 -23.70 3.83
C VAL A 73 -7.94 -23.13 3.06
N LEU A 74 -9.10 -23.03 3.71
CA LEU A 74 -10.34 -22.46 3.12
C LEU A 74 -10.21 -20.97 2.76
N THR A 75 -9.21 -20.30 3.33
CA THR A 75 -8.98 -18.86 3.17
C THR A 75 -7.69 -18.55 2.40
N LYS A 76 -7.02 -19.58 1.86
CA LYS A 76 -5.82 -19.40 1.04
C LYS A 76 -6.17 -18.53 -0.18
N GLY A 77 -5.42 -17.44 -0.37
CA GLY A 77 -5.67 -16.48 -1.46
C GLY A 77 -6.84 -15.51 -1.22
N ALA A 78 -7.55 -15.58 -0.09
CA ALA A 78 -8.62 -14.64 0.23
C ALA A 78 -8.11 -13.20 0.43
N ALA A 79 -6.85 -13.04 0.84
CA ALA A 79 -6.25 -11.75 1.17
C ALA A 79 -6.38 -10.71 0.06
N THR A 80 -6.10 -11.08 -1.20
CA THR A 80 -6.21 -10.15 -2.34
C THR A 80 -7.60 -9.54 -2.46
N ARG A 81 -8.66 -10.33 -2.26
CA ARG A 81 -10.03 -9.83 -2.32
C ARG A 81 -10.39 -9.00 -1.10
N VAL A 82 -10.01 -9.46 0.10
CA VAL A 82 -10.26 -8.71 1.35
C VAL A 82 -9.61 -7.33 1.26
N LEU A 83 -8.32 -7.28 0.92
CA LEU A 83 -7.56 -6.04 0.73
C LEU A 83 -8.08 -5.21 -0.43
N GLY A 84 -8.53 -5.85 -1.52
CA GLY A 84 -9.11 -5.18 -2.69
C GLY A 84 -10.36 -4.37 -2.37
N SER A 85 -11.13 -4.79 -1.34
CA SER A 85 -12.30 -4.05 -0.84
C SER A 85 -11.97 -3.01 0.24
N GLY A 86 -10.74 -3.01 0.74
CA GLY A 86 -10.30 -2.11 1.81
C GLY A 86 -10.04 -0.69 1.33
N ALA A 87 -9.99 0.26 2.26
CA ALA A 87 -9.67 1.65 1.97
C ALA A 87 -9.01 2.33 3.17
N VAL A 88 -8.22 3.37 2.90
CA VAL A 88 -7.64 4.25 3.92
C VAL A 88 -8.33 5.59 3.86
N PHE A 89 -8.72 6.10 5.02
CA PHE A 89 -9.40 7.36 5.19
C PHE A 89 -8.58 8.31 6.07
N LEU A 90 -8.76 9.61 5.86
CA LEU A 90 -8.30 10.65 6.77
C LEU A 90 -9.43 11.67 6.92
N ASP A 91 -9.86 11.93 8.17
CA ASP A 91 -10.96 12.85 8.46
C ASP A 91 -12.26 12.54 7.67
N GLY A 92 -12.51 11.27 7.38
CA GLY A 92 -13.69 10.81 6.61
C GLY A 92 -13.53 10.86 5.09
N GLU A 93 -12.47 11.47 4.55
CA GLU A 93 -12.13 11.45 3.12
C GLU A 93 -11.36 10.17 2.78
N ALA A 94 -11.77 9.47 1.72
CA ALA A 94 -11.04 8.29 1.25
C ALA A 94 -9.76 8.75 0.51
N LEU A 95 -8.59 8.39 1.05
CA LEU A 95 -7.29 8.67 0.44
C LEU A 95 -6.97 7.66 -0.66
N VAL A 96 -7.20 6.37 -0.40
CA VAL A 96 -7.04 5.28 -1.37
C VAL A 96 -8.15 4.24 -1.19
N ARG A 97 -8.48 3.54 -2.28
CA ARG A 97 -9.40 2.40 -2.32
C ARG A 97 -8.68 1.23 -2.97
N GLY A 98 -8.82 0.05 -2.38
CA GLY A 98 -8.03 -1.13 -2.72
C GLY A 98 -6.63 -1.04 -2.10
N LEU A 99 -6.32 -1.98 -1.20
CA LEU A 99 -5.06 -2.04 -0.48
C LEU A 99 -4.06 -3.03 -1.09
N VAL A 100 -4.41 -3.66 -2.22
CA VAL A 100 -3.58 -4.67 -2.91
C VAL A 100 -2.26 -4.13 -3.45
N PHE A 101 -2.10 -2.80 -3.52
CA PHE A 101 -0.82 -2.20 -3.89
C PHE A 101 0.24 -2.39 -2.79
N MET A 102 -0.19 -2.55 -1.53
CA MET A 102 0.70 -2.69 -0.39
C MET A 102 1.50 -3.99 -0.48
N ARG A 103 2.72 -3.95 0.05
CA ARG A 103 3.61 -5.11 0.06
C ARG A 103 3.17 -6.12 1.13
N GLU A 104 3.15 -7.39 0.79
CA GLU A 104 3.02 -8.46 1.78
C GLU A 104 4.34 -8.62 2.53
N VAL A 105 4.27 -8.72 3.86
CA VAL A 105 5.41 -9.00 4.75
C VAL A 105 5.03 -10.13 5.72
N PRO A 106 6.01 -10.83 6.32
CA PRO A 106 5.74 -11.79 7.38
C PRO A 106 4.99 -11.13 8.56
N PRO A 107 4.15 -11.88 9.30
CA PRO A 107 3.52 -11.38 10.50
C PRO A 107 4.57 -11.03 11.57
N MET A 108 4.34 -9.96 12.31
CA MET A 108 5.26 -9.45 13.34
C MET A 108 4.51 -8.62 14.36
N ALA A 109 5.10 -8.45 15.55
CA ALA A 109 4.53 -7.62 16.61
C ALA A 109 4.67 -6.12 16.32
N ASP A 110 5.72 -5.72 15.61
CA ASP A 110 6.03 -4.33 15.29
C ASP A 110 6.33 -4.17 13.79
N PHE A 111 5.55 -3.33 13.12
CA PHE A 111 5.69 -3.02 11.70
C PHE A 111 6.48 -1.73 11.44
N GLY A 112 6.98 -1.07 12.49
CA GLY A 112 7.77 0.15 12.37
C GLY A 112 9.03 -0.07 11.52
N GLY A 113 9.36 0.92 10.69
CA GLY A 113 10.55 0.88 9.83
C GLY A 113 10.49 -0.13 8.67
N GLN A 114 9.40 -0.91 8.53
CA GLN A 114 9.21 -1.79 7.38
C GLN A 114 9.23 -0.98 6.09
N GLU A 115 9.91 -1.50 5.08
CA GLU A 115 9.79 -0.91 3.74
C GLU A 115 8.35 -1.09 3.24
N ALA A 116 7.78 -0.02 2.74
CA ALA A 116 6.39 0.08 2.36
C ALA A 116 6.28 0.41 0.87
N ARG A 117 5.18 -0.03 0.26
CA ARG A 117 4.77 0.55 -1.02
C ARG A 117 3.88 1.75 -0.75
N CYS A 118 4.14 2.85 -1.45
CA CYS A 118 3.35 4.07 -1.35
C CYS A 118 2.51 4.29 -2.60
N MET A 119 1.35 4.90 -2.41
CA MET A 119 0.51 5.44 -3.46
C MET A 119 0.31 6.94 -3.24
N THR A 120 0.60 7.72 -4.27
CA THR A 120 0.31 9.16 -4.27
C THR A 120 -1.18 9.38 -4.44
N THR A 121 -1.77 10.25 -3.63
CA THR A 121 -3.18 10.62 -3.69
C THR A 121 -3.37 11.98 -4.35
N SER A 122 -4.60 12.30 -4.74
CA SER A 122 -4.95 13.64 -5.24
C SER A 122 -5.02 14.69 -4.14
N ARG A 123 -5.11 14.30 -2.86
CA ARG A 123 -5.23 15.22 -1.73
C ARG A 123 -3.90 15.96 -1.51
N PRO A 124 -3.89 17.30 -1.49
CA PRO A 124 -2.71 18.05 -1.08
C PRO A 124 -2.32 17.75 0.36
N TRP A 125 -1.02 17.71 0.65
CA TRP A 125 -0.54 17.67 2.02
C TRP A 125 -0.82 19.01 2.72
N ARG A 126 -1.24 18.95 3.97
CA ARG A 126 -1.56 20.11 4.82
C ARG A 126 -0.71 20.06 6.08
N LYS A 127 -0.31 21.21 6.58
CA LYS A 127 0.34 21.33 7.89
C LYS A 127 -0.54 20.65 8.96
N GLY A 128 0.05 19.82 9.81
CA GLY A 128 -0.64 19.02 10.82
C GLY A 128 -1.13 17.65 10.33
N ASP A 129 -1.03 17.32 9.04
CA ASP A 129 -1.31 15.94 8.56
C ASP A 129 -0.33 14.93 9.17
N GLU A 130 0.88 15.34 9.52
CA GLU A 130 1.90 14.50 10.16
C GLU A 130 1.48 13.94 11.52
N ALA A 131 0.58 14.63 12.23
CA ALA A 131 0.07 14.22 13.52
C ALA A 131 -1.30 13.53 13.43
N ARG A 132 -1.94 13.54 12.25
CA ARG A 132 -3.24 12.90 12.05
C ARG A 132 -3.07 11.44 11.74
N ARG A 133 -3.94 10.62 12.34
CA ARG A 133 -3.91 9.16 12.18
C ARG A 133 -4.94 8.76 11.12
N PRO A 134 -4.53 8.09 10.03
CA PRO A 134 -5.48 7.54 9.08
C PRO A 134 -6.33 6.44 9.74
N VAL A 135 -7.46 6.12 9.12
CA VAL A 135 -8.34 5.02 9.50
C VAL A 135 -8.40 4.02 8.35
N VAL A 136 -8.10 2.76 8.64
CA VAL A 136 -8.28 1.68 7.69
C VAL A 136 -9.71 1.14 7.83
N ARG A 137 -10.37 0.85 6.71
CA ARG A 137 -11.68 0.18 6.72
C ARG A 137 -11.64 -1.00 5.78
N ILE A 138 -12.00 -2.17 6.29
CA ILE A 138 -12.08 -3.41 5.53
C ILE A 138 -13.48 -3.99 5.74
N PRO A 139 -14.35 -3.98 4.71
CA PRO A 139 -15.70 -4.50 4.85
C PRO A 139 -15.73 -5.96 5.28
N ARG A 140 -16.66 -6.29 6.18
CA ARG A 140 -17.05 -7.67 6.44
C ARG A 140 -17.51 -8.31 5.14
N GLN A 141 -17.02 -9.52 4.86
CA GLN A 141 -17.38 -10.23 3.63
C GLN A 141 -17.26 -11.74 3.80
N THR A 142 -18.09 -12.47 3.06
CA THR A 142 -17.98 -13.92 2.92
C THR A 142 -16.78 -14.24 2.07
N VAL A 143 -15.79 -14.96 2.61
CA VAL A 143 -14.56 -15.28 1.90
C VAL A 143 -14.50 -16.67 1.31
N TYR A 144 -15.25 -17.60 1.87
CA TYR A 144 -15.42 -18.92 1.31
C TYR A 144 -16.89 -19.29 1.44
N ARG A 145 -17.43 -19.93 0.42
CA ARG A 145 -18.75 -20.52 0.46
C ARG A 145 -18.72 -21.78 -0.36
N ASP A 146 -19.10 -22.87 0.26
CA ASP A 146 -19.29 -24.16 -0.38
C ASP A 146 -20.65 -24.72 0.03
N ALA A 147 -21.34 -25.37 -0.90
CA ALA A 147 -22.69 -25.85 -0.68
C ALA A 147 -22.87 -27.20 -1.39
N ASP A 148 -23.28 -28.20 -0.63
CA ASP A 148 -23.52 -29.57 -1.10
C ASP A 148 -24.84 -30.11 -0.51
N GLU A 149 -25.11 -31.40 -0.73
CA GLU A 149 -26.30 -32.08 -0.22
C GLU A 149 -26.35 -32.15 1.32
N LEU A 150 -25.21 -31.95 2.00
CA LEU A 150 -25.06 -32.04 3.45
C LEU A 150 -25.15 -30.67 4.15
N GLY A 151 -25.03 -29.57 3.41
CA GLY A 151 -25.28 -28.23 3.93
C GLY A 151 -24.48 -27.13 3.24
N VAL A 152 -24.32 -26.01 3.93
CA VAL A 152 -23.57 -24.85 3.43
C VAL A 152 -22.46 -24.49 4.44
N MET A 153 -21.21 -24.55 3.98
CA MET A 153 -20.05 -24.04 4.70
C MET A 153 -19.80 -22.59 4.27
N ILE A 154 -19.68 -21.67 5.23
CA ILE A 154 -19.42 -20.25 4.97
C ILE A 154 -18.31 -19.78 5.91
N VAL A 155 -17.23 -19.23 5.34
CA VAL A 155 -16.19 -18.52 6.09
C VAL A 155 -16.33 -17.04 5.84
N ARG A 156 -16.22 -16.22 6.89
CA ARG A 156 -16.33 -14.76 6.82
C ARG A 156 -15.09 -14.09 7.38
N PHE A 157 -14.73 -12.97 6.76
CA PHE A 157 -13.77 -12.01 7.31
C PHE A 157 -14.52 -10.95 8.11
N ARG A 158 -13.98 -10.56 9.27
CA ARG A 158 -14.47 -9.47 10.12
C ARG A 158 -13.33 -8.53 10.47
N GLN A 159 -13.53 -7.23 10.28
CA GLN A 159 -12.61 -6.22 10.82
C GLN A 159 -12.80 -6.14 12.34
N ASP A 160 -11.80 -6.59 13.08
CA ASP A 160 -11.73 -6.58 14.55
C ASP A 160 -10.35 -6.17 15.10
N GLY A 161 -9.50 -5.59 14.24
CA GLY A 161 -8.14 -5.16 14.56
C GLY A 161 -7.09 -6.05 13.87
N PRO A 162 -5.80 -5.89 14.22
CA PRO A 162 -4.71 -6.71 13.66
C PRO A 162 -4.95 -8.21 13.90
N GLY A 163 -5.05 -8.99 12.82
CA GLY A 163 -5.35 -10.44 12.89
C GLY A 163 -4.23 -11.36 12.42
N ALA A 164 -3.13 -10.81 11.91
CA ALA A 164 -1.98 -11.62 11.47
C ALA A 164 -1.10 -12.01 12.67
N HIS A 165 -0.91 -13.32 12.85
CA HIS A 165 -0.15 -13.90 13.96
C HIS A 165 0.86 -14.95 13.46
N LEU A 166 1.93 -15.12 14.25
CA LEU A 166 2.93 -16.19 14.11
C LEU A 166 2.33 -17.58 14.41
#